data_AF-A0A4U9I3X9-F1
#
_entry.id   AF-A0A4U9I3X9-F1
#
_cell.length_a   1.000
_cell.length_b   1.000
_cell.length_c   1.000
_cell.angle_alpha   90.00
_cell.angle_beta   90.00
_cell.angle_gamma   90.00
#
_symmetry.space_group_name_H-M   'P 1'
#
loop_
_entity.id
_entity.type
_entity.pdbx_description
1 polymer ?
#
loop_
_entity_poly.entity_id
_entity_poly.type
_entity_poly.pdbx_seq_one_letter_code
_entity_poly.pdbx_strand_id
1 'polypeptide(L)' 'MLAARVENHDFATPWNLLFDSLLEDVDYQIAPKPCFERYLNDGNADGYWDIEMFIPVQHRVS' A
#
# COMPACT_ATOMS: atom_id res chain seq x y z
N MET A 1 3.17 4.69 -4.63
CA MET A 1 1.83 4.93 -4.05
C MET A 1 0.86 4.05 -4.81
N LEU A 2 -0.01 3.34 -4.11
CA LEU A 2 -1.07 2.52 -4.70
C LEU A 2 -2.41 2.92 -4.09
N ALA A 3 -3.43 3.10 -4.92
CA ALA A 3 -4.81 3.31 -4.47
C ALA A 3 -5.60 2.01 -4.61
N ALA A 4 -6.42 1.69 -3.62
CA ALA A 4 -7.26 0.49 -3.62
C ALA A 4 -8.59 0.74 -2.92
N ARG A 5 -9.61 -0.01 -3.34
CA ARG A 5 -10.87 -0.15 -2.62
C ARG A 5 -10.84 -1.42 -1.79
N VAL A 6 -11.11 -1.29 -0.49
CA VAL A 6 -11.24 -2.38 0.46
C VAL A 6 -12.72 -2.68 0.68
N GLU A 7 -13.07 -3.92 0.44
CA GLU A 7 -14.39 -4.49 0.69
C GLU A 7 -14.25 -5.66 1.68
N ASN A 8 -15.33 -6.01 2.38
CA ASN A 8 -15.35 -7.14 3.31
C ASN A 8 -14.25 -7.12 4.40
N HIS A 9 -13.75 -5.93 4.75
CA HIS A 9 -12.63 -5.73 5.68
C HIS A 9 -11.31 -6.38 5.23
N ASP A 10 -11.14 -6.67 3.95
CA ASP A 10 -9.88 -7.20 3.42
C ASP A 10 -8.88 -6.08 3.12
N PHE A 11 -8.30 -5.52 4.18
CA PHE A 11 -7.23 -4.55 4.08
C PHE A 11 -5.89 -5.19 3.67
N ALA A 12 -5.72 -6.50 3.86
CA ALA A 12 -4.42 -7.16 3.71
C ALA A 12 -4.06 -7.42 2.24
N THR A 13 -5.02 -7.86 1.42
CA THR A 13 -4.80 -8.13 0.00
C THR A 13 -4.15 -6.97 -0.77
N PRO A 14 -4.65 -5.72 -0.69
CA PRO A 14 -4.01 -4.61 -1.42
C PRO A 14 -2.59 -4.30 -0.92
N TRP A 15 -2.31 -4.48 0.38
CA TRP A 15 -0.95 -4.35 0.91
C TRP A 15 -0.01 -5.43 0.39
N ASN A 16 -0.43 -6.70 0.40
CA ASN A 16 0.37 -7.82 -0.11
C ASN A 16 0.73 -7.60 -1.58
N LEU A 17 -0.24 -7.21 -2.41
CA LEU A 17 0.00 -6.89 -3.82
C LEU A 17 1.04 -5.77 -4.00
N LEU A 18 0.98 -4.73 -3.16
CA LEU A 18 1.96 -3.65 -3.21
C LEU A 18 3.36 -4.12 -2.80
N PHE A 19 3.47 -4.91 -1.72
CA PHE A 19 4.75 -5.48 -1.29
C PHE A 19 5.35 -6.40 -2.34
N ASP A 20 4.56 -7.32 -2.91
CA ASP A 20 5.00 -8.24 -3.95
C ASP A 20 5.55 -7.48 -5.17
N SER A 21 4.84 -6.44 -5.62
CA SER A 21 5.30 -5.61 -6.74
C SER A 21 6.64 -4.90 -6.47
N LEU A 22 6.91 -4.50 -5.22
CA LEU A 22 8.17 -3.85 -4.85
C LEU A 22 9.32 -4.85 -4.65
N LEU A 23 9.01 -6.09 -4.28
CA LEU A 23 10.04 -7.13 -4.16
C LEU A 23 10.62 -7.51 -5.53
N GLU A 24 9.80 -7.41 -6.58
CA GLU A 24 10.18 -7.62 -7.98
C GLU A 24 10.88 -6.40 -8.63
N ASP A 25 10.87 -5.23 -7.98
CA ASP A 25 11.50 -4.02 -8.51
C ASP A 25 13.04 -4.13 -8.49
N VAL A 26 13.68 -3.81 -9.63
CA VAL A 26 15.12 -3.94 -9.84
C VAL A 26 15.91 -2.67 -9.52
N ASP A 27 15.25 -1.51 -9.46
CA ASP A 27 15.88 -0.20 -9.27
C ASP A 27 15.72 0.28 -7.81
N TYR A 28 14.64 -0.13 -7.15
CA TYR A 28 14.27 0.28 -5.81
C TYR A 28 14.10 -0.89 -4.85
N GLN A 29 14.33 -0.62 -3.57
CA GLN A 29 14.08 -1.54 -2.46
C GLN A 29 13.34 -0.82 -1.34
N ILE A 30 12.64 -1.57 -0.51
CA ILE A 30 11.94 -1.05 0.66
C ILE A 30 12.96 -0.45 1.64
N ALA A 31 12.76 0.81 2.02
CA ALA A 31 13.59 1.48 3.00
C ALA A 31 13.17 1.08 4.43
N PRO A 32 14.07 1.10 5.42
CA PRO A 32 13.76 0.80 6.83
C PRO A 32 13.05 1.99 7.50
N LYS A 33 11.87 2.34 6.99
CA LYS A 33 11.01 3.44 7.43
C LYS A 33 9.56 2.94 7.50
N PRO A 34 8.70 3.54 8.34
CA PRO A 34 7.31 3.11 8.44
C PRO A 34 6.55 3.33 7.13
N CYS A 35 5.71 2.37 6.77
CA CYS A 35 4.65 2.56 5.78
C CYS A 35 3.42 3.17 6.44
N PHE A 36 2.52 3.73 5.63
CA PHE A 36 1.23 4.24 6.11
C PHE A 36 0.18 4.15 5.01
N GLU A 37 -1.08 4.24 5.40
CA GLU A 37 -2.20 4.45 4.49
C GLU A 37 -2.98 5.71 4.85
N ARG A 38 -3.65 6.29 3.86
CA ARG A 38 -4.59 7.40 4.03
C ARG A 38 -5.98 6.95 3.59
N TYR A 39 -6.95 7.07 4.49
CA TYR A 39 -8.36 6.83 4.18
C TYR A 39 -8.92 8.03 3.40
N LEU A 40 -9.54 7.75 2.26
CA LEU A 40 -10.08 8.78 1.37
C LEU A 40 -11.57 9.04 1.62
N ASN A 41 -12.25 8.14 2.32
CA ASN A 41 -13.67 8.23 2.62
C ASN A 41 -14.00 7.71 4.03
N ASP A 42 -15.24 7.94 4.47
CA ASP A 42 -15.79 7.36 5.69
C ASP A 42 -16.37 5.98 5.36
N GLY A 43 -15.55 4.94 5.50
CA GLY A 43 -15.98 3.59 5.15
C GLY A 43 -17.04 3.01 6.08
N ASN A 44 -17.30 3.62 7.25
CA ASN A 44 -18.43 3.25 8.08
C ASN A 44 -19.76 3.78 7.49
N ALA A 45 -19.74 4.95 6.85
CA ALA A 45 -20.90 5.50 6.16
C ALA A 45 -21.13 4.85 4.78
N ASP A 46 -20.04 4.61 4.03
CA ASP A 46 -20.13 4.19 2.62
C ASP A 46 -20.17 2.66 2.42
N GLY A 47 -19.75 1.88 3.42
CA GLY A 47 -19.71 0.42 3.36
C GLY A 47 -18.48 -0.17 2.65
N TYR A 48 -17.52 0.67 2.24
CA TYR A 48 -16.22 0.30 1.68
C TYR A 48 -15.17 1.35 2.06
N TRP A 49 -13.88 1.00 1.99
CA TRP A 49 -12.80 1.95 2.27
C TRP A 49 -11.93 2.16 1.04
N ASP A 50 -11.89 3.37 0.52
CA ASP A 50 -10.89 3.77 -0.46
C ASP A 50 -9.63 4.25 0.30
N ILE A 51 -8.50 3.60 0.02
CA ILE A 51 -7.22 3.87 0.68
C ILE A 51 -6.12 4.19 -0.33
N GLU A 52 -5.20 5.08 0.06
CA GLU A 52 -3.89 5.22 -0.58
C GLU A 52 -2.81 4.65 0.34
N MET A 53 -2.01 3.71 -0.17
CA MET A 53 -0.91 3.08 0.55
C MET A 53 0.45 3.64 0.10
N PHE A 54 1.32 3.83 1.07
CA PHE A 54 2.66 4.40 0.91
C PHE A 54 3.70 3.50 1.57
N ILE A 55 4.58 2.92 0.75
CA ILE A 55 5.79 2.24 1.19
C ILE A 55 7.00 3.11 0.84
N PRO A 56 7.82 3.51 1.83
CA PRO A 56 9.05 4.24 1.55
C PRO A 56 10.06 3.33 0.86
N VAL A 57 10.64 3.82 -0.23
CA VAL A 57 11.68 3.11 -0.99
C VAL A 57 12.98 3.90 -1.03
N GLN A 58 14.06 3.20 -1.34
CA GLN A 58 15.38 3.77 -1.64
C GLN A 58 15.96 3.06 -2.85
N HIS A 59 16.89 3.70 -3.56
CA HIS A 59 17.60 3.02 -4.66
C HIS A 59 18.30 1.76 -4.16
N ARG A 60 18.26 0.70 -4.95
CA ARG A 60 19.14 -0.45 -4.74
C ARG A 60 20.58 -0.01 -5.02
N VAL A 61 21.46 -0.36 -4.09
CA VAL A 61 22.90 -0.20 -4.30
C VAL A 61 23.38 -1.51 -4.90
N SER A 62 23.90 -1.44 -6.14
CA SER A 62 24.53 -2.56 -6.83
C SER A 62 25.85 -2.97 -6.19
#